data_AF-A0A965PH24-F1
#
_entry.id   AF-A0A965PH24-F1
#
_cell.length_a   1.000
_cell.length_b   1.000
_cell.length_c   1.000
_cell.angle_alpha   90.00
_cell.angle_beta   90.00
_cell.angle_gamma   90.00
#
_symmetry.space_group_name_H-M   'P 1'
#
loop_
_entity.id
_entity.type
_entity.pdbx_description
1 polymer ?
#
loop_
_entity_poly.entity_id
_entity_poly.type
_entity_poly.pdbx_seq_one_letter_code
_entity_poly.pdbx_strand_id
1 'polypeptide(L)'
;MSKETPEKSVKTVSASDEVFDFTLDPEVMEPSLLAAYYRVRRAAMQRNDASLMPEGKKMTRAEIEELIGGELGQPEGPRPCCV
;
A
#
# COMPACT_ATOMS: atom_id res chain seq x y z
N MET A 1 26.34 24.70 -18.57
CA MET A 1 24.87 24.61 -18.54
C MET A 1 24.48 23.67 -17.42
N SER A 2 24.36 24.20 -16.21
CA SER A 2 23.95 23.46 -15.02
C SER A 2 22.43 23.30 -15.10
N LYS A 3 21.94 22.07 -15.25
CA LYS A 3 20.52 21.78 -15.12
C LYS A 3 20.29 21.24 -13.71
N GLU A 4 19.73 22.14 -12.91
CA GLU A 4 19.20 21.93 -11.58
C GLU A 4 18.18 20.80 -11.63
N THR A 5 18.39 19.78 -10.78
CA THR A 5 17.40 18.72 -10.55
C THR A 5 16.52 19.18 -9.40
N PRO A 6 15.18 19.27 -9.59
CA PRO A 6 14.30 19.60 -8.49
C PRO A 6 14.31 18.46 -7.48
N GLU A 7 14.78 18.75 -6.27
CA GLU A 7 14.50 18.00 -5.06
C GLU A 7 12.99 17.77 -4.97
N LYS A 8 12.54 16.62 -5.46
CA LYS A 8 11.19 16.14 -5.20
C LYS A 8 11.19 15.73 -3.75
N SER A 9 10.90 16.73 -2.91
CA SER A 9 10.58 16.68 -1.49
C SER A 9 10.01 15.30 -1.17
N VAL A 10 10.89 14.44 -0.64
CA VAL A 10 10.50 13.20 0.01
C VAL A 10 9.71 13.67 1.21
N LYS A 11 8.39 13.72 1.05
CA LYS A 11 7.48 13.72 2.19
C LYS A 11 7.75 12.41 2.90
N THR A 12 8.68 12.48 3.85
CA THR A 12 8.83 11.57 4.96
C THR A 12 7.52 11.66 5.72
N VAL A 13 6.47 10.98 5.22
CA VAL A 13 5.27 10.74 6.01
C VAL A 13 5.74 9.77 7.07
N SER A 14 5.84 10.30 8.28
CA SER A 14 6.33 9.60 9.45
C SER A 14 5.55 8.30 9.58
N ALA A 15 6.25 7.18 9.41
CA ALA A 15 5.75 5.86 9.71
C ALA A 15 5.39 5.83 11.19
N SER A 16 4.10 5.88 11.54
CA SER A 16 3.56 5.40 12.83
C SER A 16 2.01 5.41 12.89
N ASP A 17 1.29 6.26 12.14
CA ASP A 17 -0.15 6.46 12.36
C ASP A 17 -0.98 6.65 11.07
N GLU A 18 -0.51 6.15 9.93
CA GLU A 18 -1.31 6.15 8.71
C GLU A 18 -2.42 5.10 8.82
N VAL A 19 -3.64 5.58 9.12
CA VAL A 19 -4.88 4.79 9.08
C VAL A 19 -5.42 4.83 7.66
N PHE A 20 -5.55 3.65 7.05
CA PHE A 20 -6.14 3.44 5.75
C PHE A 20 -7.62 3.14 5.93
N ASP A 21 -8.46 4.03 5.39
CA ASP A 21 -9.90 3.90 5.45
C ASP A 21 -10.42 3.18 4.20
N PHE A 22 -10.72 1.89 4.33
CA PHE A 22 -11.29 1.07 3.25
C PHE A 22 -12.82 1.00 3.32
N THR A 23 -13.47 1.91 4.06
CA THR A 23 -14.93 2.08 4.02
C THR A 23 -15.36 2.86 2.78
N LEU A 24 -14.42 3.63 2.21
CA LEU A 24 -14.59 4.30 0.94
C LEU A 24 -14.69 3.30 -0.20
N ASP A 25 -15.43 3.68 -1.24
CA ASP A 25 -15.52 2.90 -2.47
C ASP A 25 -14.18 2.98 -3.23
N PRO A 26 -13.66 1.90 -3.85
CA PRO A 26 -12.42 1.94 -4.63
C PRO A 26 -12.41 2.99 -5.75
N GLU A 27 -13.57 3.44 -6.23
CA GLU A 27 -13.69 4.50 -7.23
C GLU A 27 -13.32 5.90 -6.69
N VAL A 28 -13.42 6.11 -5.37
CA VAL A 28 -13.14 7.41 -4.72
C VAL A 28 -11.90 7.39 -3.82
N MET A 29 -11.22 6.25 -3.70
CA MET A 29 -9.98 6.13 -2.95
C MET A 29 -8.83 6.86 -3.64
N GLU A 30 -7.99 7.52 -2.84
CA GLU A 30 -6.70 8.04 -3.30
C GLU A 30 -5.82 6.89 -3.86
N PRO A 31 -4.98 7.12 -4.88
CA PRO A 31 -4.22 6.06 -5.54
C PRO A 31 -3.32 5.26 -4.58
N SER A 32 -2.78 5.88 -3.54
CA SER A 32 -1.99 5.21 -2.50
C SER A 32 -2.84 4.28 -1.62
N LEU A 33 -4.05 4.72 -1.25
CA LEU A 33 -5.01 3.94 -0.48
C LEU A 33 -5.56 2.78 -1.32
N LEU A 34 -5.87 3.03 -2.59
CA LEU A 34 -6.34 2.02 -3.54
C LEU A 34 -5.28 0.93 -3.76
N ALA A 35 -4.00 1.31 -3.88
CA ALA A 35 -2.90 0.35 -3.98
C ALA A 35 -2.81 -0.54 -2.73
N ALA A 36 -2.95 0.03 -1.53
CA ALA A 36 -3.00 -0.72 -0.28
C ALA A 36 -4.21 -1.67 -0.24
N TYR A 37 -5.40 -1.20 -0.62
CA TYR A 37 -6.63 -1.99 -0.67
C TYR A 37 -6.45 -3.26 -1.53
N TYR A 38 -5.90 -3.13 -2.74
CA TYR A 38 -5.69 -4.29 -3.60
C TYR A 38 -4.65 -5.27 -3.07
N ARG A 39 -3.59 -4.78 -2.40
CA ARG A 39 -2.59 -5.65 -1.78
C ARG A 39 -3.19 -6.46 -0.62
N VAL A 40 -3.95 -5.80 0.27
CA VAL A 40 -4.65 -6.47 1.39
C VAL A 40 -5.65 -7.48 0.85
N ARG A 41 -6.49 -7.08 -0.11
CA ARG A 41 -7.48 -7.96 -0.75
C ARG A 41 -6.83 -9.20 -1.35
N ARG A 42 -5.70 -9.04 -2.04
CA ARG A 42 -4.93 -10.16 -2.62
C ARG A 42 -4.39 -11.08 -1.53
N ALA A 43 -3.83 -10.55 -0.45
CA ALA A 43 -3.33 -11.35 0.67
C ALA A 43 -4.46 -12.14 1.36
N ALA A 44 -5.61 -11.50 1.59
CA ALA A 44 -6.78 -12.15 2.15
C ALA A 44 -7.32 -13.27 1.24
N MET A 45 -7.35 -13.07 -0.09
CA MET A 45 -7.70 -14.11 -1.06
C MET A 45 -6.72 -15.29 -1.05
N GLN A 46 -5.41 -15.02 -0.94
CA GLN A 46 -4.39 -16.08 -0.86
C GLN A 46 -4.52 -16.92 0.40
N ARG A 47 -4.89 -16.29 1.52
CA ARG A 47 -5.18 -16.97 2.80
C ARG A 47 -6.56 -17.65 2.82
N ASN A 48 -7.37 -17.42 1.77
CA ASN A 48 -8.77 -17.88 1.67
C ASN A 48 -9.64 -17.45 2.85
N ASP A 49 -9.32 -16.30 3.46
CA ASP A 49 -10.01 -15.80 4.64
C ASP A 49 -10.76 -14.51 4.31
N ALA A 50 -12.07 -14.61 4.21
CA ALA A 50 -12.95 -13.48 3.92
C ALA A 50 -13.00 -12.46 5.07
N SER A 51 -12.66 -12.85 6.31
CA SER A 51 -12.59 -11.94 7.44
C SER A 51 -11.45 -10.93 7.29
N LEU A 52 -10.41 -11.27 6.53
CA LEU A 52 -9.25 -10.42 6.27
C LEU A 52 -9.48 -9.43 5.11
N MET A 53 -10.66 -9.42 4.49
CA MET A 53 -10.98 -8.46 3.43
C MET A 53 -10.92 -7.03 3.96
N PRO A 54 -10.31 -6.10 3.21
CA PRO A 54 -10.20 -4.70 3.62
C PRO A 54 -11.55 -3.97 3.57
N GLU A 55 -12.50 -4.43 2.76
CA GLU A 55 -13.77 -3.75 2.48
C GLU A 55 -14.58 -3.44 3.75
N GLY A 56 -14.94 -2.17 3.93
CA GLY A 56 -15.73 -1.73 5.08
C GLY A 56 -14.95 -1.65 6.40
N LYS A 57 -13.62 -1.79 6.37
CA LYS A 57 -12.75 -1.71 7.56
C LYS A 57 -11.79 -0.54 7.50
N LYS A 58 -11.30 -0.13 8.66
CA LYS A 58 -10.16 0.78 8.79
C LYS A 58 -9.00 -0.05 9.31
N MET A 59 -7.84 0.05 8.67
CA MET A 59 -6.66 -0.68 9.09
C MET A 59 -5.50 0.27 9.20
N THR A 60 -4.63 0.03 10.18
CA THR A 60 -3.38 0.74 10.29
C THR A 60 -2.38 0.23 9.26
N ARG A 61 -1.39 1.05 8.91
CA ARG A 61 -0.26 0.64 8.08
C ARG A 61 0.38 -0.67 8.57
N ALA A 62 0.59 -0.79 9.89
CA ALA A 62 1.19 -1.96 10.51
C ALA A 62 0.37 -3.23 10.28
N GLU A 63 -0.95 -3.16 10.45
CA GLU A 63 -1.84 -4.30 10.18
C GLU A 63 -1.80 -4.71 8.71
N ILE A 64 -1.77 -3.74 7.79
CA ILE A 64 -1.69 -4.03 6.36
C ILE A 64 -0.37 -4.72 6.04
N GLU A 65 0.75 -4.20 6.54
CA GLU A 65 2.08 -4.77 6.33
C GLU A 65 2.19 -6.19 6.89
N GLU A 66 1.55 -6.47 8.03
CA GLU A 66 1.44 -7.82 8.61
C GLU A 66 0.56 -8.77 7.77
N LEU A 67 -0.55 -8.25 7.22
CA LEU A 67 -1.44 -9.03 6.35
C LEU A 67 -0.78 -9.39 5.02
N ILE A 68 -0.09 -8.44 4.39
CA ILE A 68 0.58 -8.68 3.10
C ILE A 68 1.96 -9.32 3.27
N GLY A 69 2.50 -9.34 4.48
CA GLY A 69 3.83 -9.89 4.79
C GLY A 69 4.98 -9.08 4.20
N GLY A 70 4.81 -7.76 4.06
CA GLY A 70 5.76 -6.88 3.39
C GLY A 70 5.40 -5.40 3.50
N GLU A 71 6.31 -4.52 3.08
CA GLU A 71 6.16 -3.08 3.25
C GLU A 71 5.24 -2.47 2.16
N LEU A 72 4.29 -1.63 2.56
CA LEU A 72 3.41 -0.91 1.61
C LEU A 72 4.19 0.04 0.68
N GLY A 73 5.36 0.52 1.12
CA GLY A 73 6.20 1.48 0.42
C GLY A 73 7.27 0.89 -0.49
N GLN A 74 7.55 -0.43 -0.42
CA GLN A 74 8.52 -1.02 -1.33
C GLN A 74 7.88 -1.27 -2.70
N PRO A 75 8.38 -0.65 -3.78
CA PRO A 75 8.13 -1.18 -5.12
C PRO A 75 8.70 -2.60 -5.10
N GLU A 76 7.92 -3.60 -5.53
CA GLU A 76 8.47 -4.92 -5.80
C GLU A 76 9.76 -4.70 -6.61
N GLY A 77 10.90 -5.08 -6.02
CA GLY A 77 12.22 -4.87 -6.60
C GLY A 77 12.30 -5.45 -8.01
N PRO A 78 13.35 -5.10 -8.79
CA PRO A 78 13.41 -5.41 -10.21
C PRO A 78 13.09 -6.89 -10.40
N ARG A 79 11.96 -7.18 -11.07
CA ARG A 79 11.68 -8.56 -11.48
C ARG A 79 12.91 -9.00 -12.24
N PRO A 80 13.59 -10.08 -11.87
CA PRO A 80 14.69 -10.58 -12.66
C PRO A 80 14.09 -10.91 -14.03
N CYS A 81 14.33 -10.04 -15.02
CA CYS A 81 14.20 -10.40 -16.41
C CYS A 81 15.05 -11.65 -16.57
N CYS A 82 14.40 -12.77 -16.87
CA CYS A 82 15.03 -14.05 -17.08
C CYS A 82 16.23 -13.87 -18.01
N VAL A 83 17.37 -14.41 -17.56
CA VAL A 83 18.63 -14.57 -18.30
C VAL A 83 18.40 -15.25 -19.65
#